data_AF-A0A6A3CH60-F1
#
_entry.id   AF-A0A6A3CH60-F1
#
_cell.length_a   1.000
_cell.length_b   1.000
_cell.length_c   1.000
_cell.angle_alpha   90.00
_cell.angle_beta   90.00
_cell.angle_gamma   90.00
#
_symmetry.space_group_name_H-M   'P 1'
#
loop_
_entity.id
_entity.type
_entity.pdbx_description
1 polymer ?
#
loop_
_entity_poly.entity_id
_entity_poly.type
_entity_poly.pdbx_seq_one_letter_code
_entity_poly.pdbx_strand_id
1 'polypeptide(L)'
;MGDDGAGRNHQGFDLSIDVLPRSGSKCYDDDGRLKRSGTVWTASAHIITAVIGSGVLSLAWATAQLGWVAGPIVMLMFSFVTYYTSTLLAACYRSGDPVNGKRNYTYMDAVRSNLGGFKVKICGWVQYLNLVGVAVGYTIASSISMMAIKRSNCFHASGGKNPCHMNSNPYMIAFGVAEIIFSQIPDFDQLWWLSIVAAVMSFTYSTIGLGLGIAKVAGINNMGT
;
A
#
# COMPACT_ATOMS: atom_id res chain seq x y z
N MET A 1 -58.16 51.87 -28.53
CA MET A 1 -57.49 52.30 -29.77
C MET A 1 -56.19 52.95 -29.33
N GLY A 2 -55.00 52.37 -29.51
CA GLY A 2 -54.60 51.36 -30.50
C GLY A 2 -54.49 52.00 -31.89
N ASP A 3 -53.38 51.94 -32.64
CA ASP A 3 -52.06 51.29 -32.44
C ASP A 3 -50.98 52.20 -33.10
N ASP A 4 -49.68 51.93 -33.31
CA ASP A 4 -48.81 50.73 -33.33
C ASP A 4 -47.36 51.19 -32.94
N GLY A 5 -46.38 50.28 -32.86
CA GLY A 5 -44.96 50.60 -32.59
C GLY A 5 -44.04 49.38 -32.45
N ALA A 6 -43.92 48.57 -33.51
CA ALA A 6 -43.18 47.30 -33.50
C ALA A 6 -41.70 47.38 -33.01
N GLY A 7 -41.29 46.40 -32.19
CA GLY A 7 -39.89 46.25 -31.81
C GLY A 7 -39.54 45.01 -30.96
N ARG A 8 -38.72 44.13 -31.57
CA ARG A 8 -37.74 43.19 -30.95
C ARG A 8 -38.13 41.75 -30.53
N ASN A 9 -37.25 40.88 -31.05
CA ASN A 9 -36.59 39.73 -30.41
C ASN A 9 -37.32 38.39 -30.28
N HIS A 10 -36.93 37.50 -31.22
CA HIS A 10 -36.37 36.18 -30.93
C HIS A 10 -37.01 35.38 -29.78
N GLN A 11 -37.87 34.45 -30.18
CA GLN A 11 -38.12 33.23 -29.43
C GLN A 11 -36.82 32.41 -29.34
N GLY A 12 -36.04 32.66 -28.29
CA GLY A 12 -35.06 31.70 -27.78
C GLY A 12 -35.76 30.71 -26.85
N PHE A 13 -35.55 29.42 -27.06
CA PHE A 13 -36.12 28.37 -26.21
C PHE A 13 -35.66 28.54 -24.76
N ASP A 14 -36.57 28.92 -23.87
CA ASP A 14 -36.36 28.90 -22.43
C ASP A 14 -36.53 27.46 -21.92
N LEU A 15 -35.51 26.63 -22.20
CA LEU A 15 -35.49 25.23 -21.77
C LEU A 15 -35.05 25.15 -20.32
N SER A 16 -35.99 25.41 -19.41
CA SER A 16 -35.82 25.14 -17.97
C SER A 16 -35.61 23.63 -17.74
N ILE A 17 -34.34 23.19 -17.76
CA ILE A 17 -33.93 21.88 -17.26
C ILE A 17 -33.93 21.94 -15.73
N ASP A 18 -35.13 21.81 -15.16
CA ASP A 18 -35.35 21.72 -13.71
C ASP A 18 -35.68 20.28 -13.29
N VAL A 19 -34.95 19.31 -13.87
CA VAL A 19 -35.11 17.86 -13.60
C VAL A 19 -33.77 17.12 -13.66
N LEU A 20 -32.97 17.16 -12.57
CA LEU A 20 -32.27 15.99 -11.96
C LEU A 20 -31.24 16.34 -10.84
N PRO A 21 -31.66 16.78 -9.64
CA PRO A 21 -30.76 16.78 -8.48
C PRO A 21 -30.58 15.38 -7.84
N ARG A 22 -31.56 14.48 -8.03
CA ARG A 22 -31.79 13.32 -7.14
C ARG A 22 -31.11 12.01 -7.56
N SER A 23 -30.57 11.92 -8.77
CA SER A 23 -29.82 10.74 -9.24
C SER A 23 -28.31 10.94 -9.15
N GLY A 24 -27.82 12.18 -9.29
CA GLY A 24 -26.40 12.50 -9.15
C GLY A 24 -25.84 12.22 -7.74
N SER A 25 -26.55 12.62 -6.68
CA SER A 25 -26.07 12.46 -5.30
C SER A 25 -25.93 11.01 -4.80
N LYS A 26 -26.42 10.02 -5.55
CA LYS A 26 -26.19 8.60 -5.22
C LYS A 26 -24.86 8.07 -5.74
N CYS A 27 -24.30 8.68 -6.80
CA CYS A 27 -23.10 8.22 -7.49
C CYS A 27 -21.82 8.93 -7.03
N TYR A 28 -21.94 10.03 -6.27
CA TYR A 28 -20.83 10.83 -5.79
C TYR A 28 -20.86 10.95 -4.25
N ASP A 29 -19.68 11.00 -3.63
CA ASP A 29 -19.49 11.30 -2.20
C ASP A 29 -19.63 12.82 -1.94
N ASP A 30 -19.71 13.23 -0.66
CA ASP A 30 -19.77 14.64 -0.21
C ASP A 30 -18.62 15.53 -0.72
N ASP A 31 -17.56 14.91 -1.25
CA ASP A 31 -16.37 15.56 -1.80
C ASP A 31 -16.38 15.70 -3.34
N GLY A 32 -17.48 15.30 -3.99
CA GLY A 32 -17.65 15.38 -5.44
C GLY A 32 -16.91 14.31 -6.26
N ARG A 33 -16.26 13.31 -5.62
CA ARG A 33 -15.67 12.16 -6.32
C ARG A 33 -16.65 10.99 -6.37
N LEU A 34 -16.41 10.04 -7.28
CA LEU A 34 -17.20 8.81 -7.39
C LEU A 34 -17.32 8.11 -6.03
N LYS A 35 -18.52 7.62 -5.74
CA LYS A 35 -18.87 7.00 -4.45
C LYS A 35 -18.00 5.79 -4.16
N ARG A 36 -17.40 5.78 -2.98
CA ARG A 36 -16.51 4.69 -2.54
C ARG A 36 -17.31 3.49 -2.09
N SER A 37 -17.10 2.34 -2.74
CA SER A 37 -17.75 1.06 -2.44
C SER A 37 -16.98 0.18 -1.45
N GLY A 38 -15.73 0.55 -1.12
CA GLY A 38 -14.85 -0.22 -0.26
C GLY A 38 -15.42 -0.45 1.14
N THR A 39 -15.37 -1.70 1.60
CA THR A 39 -15.85 -2.10 2.94
C THR A 39 -14.71 -2.09 3.95
N VAL A 40 -15.04 -2.12 5.25
CA VAL A 40 -14.04 -2.36 6.32
C VAL A 40 -13.25 -3.65 6.10
N TRP A 41 -13.86 -4.68 5.53
CA TRP A 41 -13.19 -5.95 5.20
C TRP A 41 -12.14 -5.76 4.09
N THR A 42 -12.52 -5.07 3.00
CA THR A 42 -11.61 -4.75 1.89
C THR A 42 -10.44 -3.88 2.38
N ALA A 43 -10.72 -2.86 3.21
CA ALA A 43 -9.71 -2.00 3.80
C ALA A 43 -8.76 -2.77 4.74
N SER A 44 -9.29 -3.62 5.63
CA SER A 44 -8.47 -4.47 6.50
C SER A 44 -7.59 -5.43 5.70
N ALA A 45 -8.12 -6.05 4.64
CA ALA A 45 -7.34 -6.91 3.76
C ALA A 45 -6.17 -6.15 3.10
N HIS A 46 -6.42 -4.95 2.54
CA HIS A 46 -5.36 -4.13 1.97
C HIS A 46 -4.28 -3.74 3.00
N ILE A 47 -4.68 -3.33 4.21
CA ILE A 47 -3.74 -2.99 5.30
C ILE A 47 -2.88 -4.21 5.65
N ILE A 48 -3.49 -5.39 5.83
CA ILE A 48 -2.76 -6.62 6.12
C ILE A 48 -1.76 -6.94 5.00
N THR A 49 -2.18 -6.86 3.73
CA THR A 49 -1.29 -7.14 2.58
C THR A 49 -0.19 -6.11 2.39
N ALA A 50 -0.38 -4.87 2.85
CA ALA A 50 0.66 -3.84 2.83
C ALA A 50 1.69 -4.03 3.96
N VAL A 51 1.28 -4.60 5.09
CA VAL A 51 2.15 -4.88 6.25
C VAL A 51 2.93 -6.19 6.10
N ILE A 52 2.30 -7.25 5.56
CA ILE A 52 2.98 -8.53 5.32
C ILE A 52 3.78 -8.46 4.00
N GLY A 53 4.90 -7.74 4.06
CA GLY A 53 5.85 -7.59 2.95
C GLY A 53 7.22 -8.19 3.24
N SER A 54 8.20 -7.83 2.40
CA SER A 54 9.61 -8.26 2.54
C SER A 54 10.24 -7.92 3.90
N GLY A 55 9.74 -6.86 4.56
CA GLY A 55 10.19 -6.44 5.89
C GLY A 55 10.02 -7.51 6.97
N VAL A 56 9.08 -8.45 6.85
CA VAL A 56 8.84 -9.52 7.83
C VAL A 56 10.07 -10.43 7.98
N LEU A 57 10.84 -10.65 6.92
CA LEU A 57 12.07 -11.45 6.96
C LEU A 57 13.15 -10.81 7.83
N SER A 58 13.37 -9.50 7.64
CA SER A 58 14.31 -8.70 8.44
C SER A 58 13.85 -8.59 9.90
N LEU A 59 12.54 -8.41 10.09
CA LEU A 59 11.91 -8.33 11.40
C LEU A 59 12.08 -9.64 12.20
N ALA A 60 11.91 -10.80 11.57
CA ALA A 60 12.13 -12.10 12.20
C ALA A 60 13.60 -12.26 12.66
N TRP A 61 14.56 -11.85 11.83
CA TRP A 61 15.98 -11.85 12.20
C TRP A 61 16.27 -10.89 13.37
N ALA A 62 15.77 -9.66 13.32
CA ALA A 62 15.95 -8.68 14.41
C ALA A 62 15.34 -9.17 15.74
N THR A 63 14.17 -9.82 15.67
CA THR A 63 13.51 -10.43 16.85
C THR A 63 14.34 -11.57 17.43
N ALA A 64 14.97 -12.39 16.58
CA ALA A 64 15.87 -13.44 17.02
C ALA A 64 17.10 -12.88 17.77
N GLN A 65 17.63 -11.73 17.35
CA GLN A 65 18.74 -11.05 18.06
C GLN A 65 18.31 -10.46 19.42
N LEU A 66 17.05 -9.99 19.54
CA LEU A 66 16.49 -9.52 20.82
C LEU A 66 16.18 -10.67 21.80
N GLY A 67 16.12 -11.90 21.32
CA GLY A 67 15.81 -13.08 22.13
C GLY A 67 14.35 -13.17 22.58
N TRP A 68 14.03 -14.26 23.27
CA TRP A 68 12.65 -14.71 23.51
C TRP A 68 11.82 -13.80 24.43
N VAL A 69 12.45 -12.96 25.26
CA VAL A 69 11.75 -12.02 26.16
C VAL A 69 11.61 -10.64 25.52
N ALA A 70 12.74 -10.02 25.14
CA ALA A 70 12.72 -8.63 24.66
C ALA A 70 12.09 -8.51 23.28
N GLY A 71 12.21 -9.53 22.40
CA GLY A 71 11.56 -9.57 21.10
C GLY A 71 10.03 -9.34 21.19
N PRO A 72 9.28 -10.21 21.88
CA PRO A 72 7.84 -10.02 22.08
C PRO A 72 7.45 -8.71 22.78
N ILE A 73 8.21 -8.26 23.78
CA ILE A 73 7.93 -6.98 24.48
C ILE A 73 8.05 -5.80 23.50
N VAL A 74 9.11 -5.75 22.70
CA VAL A 74 9.35 -4.70 21.70
C VAL A 74 8.31 -4.76 20.58
N MET A 75 7.86 -5.95 20.18
CA MET A 75 6.76 -6.13 19.23
C MET A 75 5.44 -5.54 19.75
N LEU A 76 5.07 -5.83 20.99
CA LEU A 76 3.86 -5.29 21.61
C LEU A 76 3.95 -3.76 21.77
N MET A 77 5.12 -3.23 22.12
CA MET A 77 5.36 -1.79 22.17
C MET A 77 5.18 -1.13 20.80
N PHE A 78 5.78 -1.68 19.74
CA PHE A 78 5.60 -1.15 18.38
C PHE A 78 4.15 -1.29 17.89
N SER A 79 3.46 -2.37 18.23
CA SER A 79 2.03 -2.55 17.93
C SER A 79 1.18 -1.46 18.58
N PHE A 80 1.40 -1.15 19.86
CA PHE A 80 0.71 -0.06 20.56
C PHE A 80 0.97 1.32 19.94
N VAL A 81 2.24 1.64 19.64
CA VAL A 81 2.62 2.91 18.99
C VAL A 81 2.00 3.03 17.59
N THR A 82 1.97 1.93 16.83
CA THR A 82 1.34 1.88 15.50
C THR A 82 -0.17 2.11 15.63
N TYR A 83 -0.85 1.39 16.52
CA TYR A 83 -2.29 1.54 16.76
C TYR A 83 -2.66 2.99 17.12
N TYR A 84 -1.98 3.57 18.11
CA TYR A 84 -2.20 4.97 18.52
C TYR A 84 -2.00 5.95 17.34
N THR A 85 -0.93 5.78 16.57
CA THR A 85 -0.62 6.63 15.41
C THR A 85 -1.66 6.48 14.29
N SER A 86 -2.12 5.26 14.02
CA SER A 86 -3.19 4.98 13.05
C SER A 86 -4.52 5.58 13.49
N THR A 87 -4.87 5.54 14.77
CA THR A 87 -6.08 6.20 15.32
C THR A 87 -6.00 7.72 15.15
N LEU A 88 -4.86 8.33 15.45
CA LEU A 88 -4.65 9.77 15.25
C LEU A 88 -4.74 10.17 13.77
N LEU A 89 -4.14 9.38 12.87
CA LEU A 89 -4.22 9.62 11.43
C LEU A 89 -5.65 9.48 10.89
N ALA A 90 -6.42 8.51 11.38
CA ALA A 90 -7.83 8.35 11.07
C ALA A 90 -8.67 9.54 11.56
N ALA A 91 -8.37 10.07 12.75
CA ALA A 91 -9.02 11.28 13.27
C ALA A 91 -8.69 12.53 12.43
N CYS A 92 -7.43 12.69 11.98
CA CYS A 92 -7.00 13.81 11.14
C CYS A 92 -7.44 13.70 9.65
N TYR A 93 -8.17 12.65 9.26
CA TYR A 93 -8.62 12.43 7.89
C TYR A 93 -9.56 13.53 7.37
N ARG A 94 -10.46 14.05 8.22
CA ARG A 94 -11.27 15.25 7.92
C ARG A 94 -10.76 16.43 8.75
N SER A 95 -10.52 17.57 8.11
CA SER A 95 -10.10 18.81 8.78
C SER A 95 -11.28 19.75 9.01
N GLY A 96 -11.35 20.34 10.21
CA GLY A 96 -12.43 21.24 10.63
C GLY A 96 -13.54 20.48 11.37
N ASP A 97 -14.56 20.04 10.62
CA ASP A 97 -15.69 19.27 11.14
C ASP A 97 -15.45 17.75 10.93
N PRO A 98 -15.56 16.89 11.96
CA PRO A 98 -15.41 15.43 11.80
C PRO A 98 -16.47 14.79 10.89
N VAL A 99 -17.62 15.44 10.67
CA VAL A 99 -18.70 14.95 9.79
C VAL A 99 -18.59 15.54 8.39
N ASN A 100 -18.51 16.88 8.26
CA ASN A 100 -18.55 17.56 6.95
C ASN A 100 -17.19 18.11 6.46
N GLY A 101 -16.16 18.08 7.30
CA GLY A 101 -14.87 18.73 7.03
C GLY A 101 -14.14 18.22 5.77
N LYS A 102 -13.18 19.01 5.27
CA LYS A 102 -12.45 18.66 4.05
C LYS A 102 -11.65 17.36 4.27
N ARG A 103 -11.90 16.36 3.43
CA ARG A 103 -11.16 15.08 3.42
C ARG A 103 -9.75 15.29 2.88
N ASN A 104 -8.76 14.76 3.60
CA ASN A 104 -7.35 14.79 3.24
C ASN A 104 -6.95 13.42 2.66
N TYR A 105 -6.60 13.38 1.37
CA TYR A 105 -6.28 12.12 0.68
C TYR A 105 -4.85 11.64 0.91
N THR A 106 -3.94 12.56 1.17
CA THR A 106 -2.55 12.23 1.48
C THR A 106 -2.22 12.62 2.92
N TYR A 107 -1.27 11.89 3.51
CA TYR A 107 -0.67 12.26 4.80
C TYR A 107 -0.16 13.71 4.80
N MET A 108 0.44 14.11 3.67
CA MET A 108 0.90 15.47 3.40
C MET A 108 -0.21 16.53 3.53
N ASP A 109 -1.39 16.28 2.95
CA ASP A 109 -2.55 17.18 3.07
C ASP A 109 -3.10 17.22 4.50
N ALA A 110 -3.11 16.08 5.20
CA ALA A 110 -3.53 16.00 6.60
C ALA A 110 -2.60 16.82 7.52
N VAL A 111 -1.28 16.70 7.35
CA VAL A 111 -0.30 17.52 8.09
C VAL A 111 -0.40 19.00 7.68
N ARG A 112 -0.66 19.30 6.40
CA ARG A 112 -0.82 20.68 5.92
C ARG A 112 -2.07 21.38 6.46
N SER A 113 -3.17 20.66 6.61
CA SER A 113 -4.43 21.19 7.14
C SER A 113 -4.48 21.27 8.67
N ASN A 114 -3.80 20.36 9.38
CA ASN A 114 -3.82 20.33 10.86
C ASN A 114 -2.62 21.05 11.53
N LEU A 115 -1.41 20.96 10.95
CA LEU A 115 -0.16 21.44 11.59
C LEU A 115 0.44 22.67 10.92
N GLY A 116 0.31 22.80 9.60
CA GLY A 116 0.75 23.96 8.83
C GLY A 116 2.27 24.24 8.81
N GLY A 117 2.65 25.24 8.01
CA GLY A 117 3.99 25.84 8.02
C GLY A 117 5.17 24.86 7.82
N PHE A 118 6.21 25.03 8.63
CA PHE A 118 7.49 24.32 8.50
C PHE A 118 7.39 22.82 8.81
N LYS A 119 6.47 22.42 9.69
CA LYS A 119 6.27 21.01 10.09
C LYS A 119 5.90 20.12 8.90
N VAL A 120 5.13 20.66 7.95
CA VAL A 120 4.77 20.00 6.69
C VAL A 120 6.01 19.62 5.88
N LYS A 121 6.98 20.53 5.76
CA LYS A 121 8.22 20.28 5.00
C LYS A 121 9.05 19.16 5.63
N ILE A 122 9.20 19.16 6.96
CA ILE A 122 9.91 18.09 7.68
C ILE A 122 9.19 16.75 7.49
N CYS A 123 7.88 16.69 7.73
CA CYS A 123 7.11 15.45 7.60
C CYS A 123 7.14 14.90 6.18
N GLY A 124 7.07 15.76 5.17
CA GLY A 124 7.22 15.38 3.76
C GLY A 124 8.58 14.80 3.43
N TRP A 125 9.65 15.41 3.96
CA TRP A 125 11.01 14.92 3.74
C TRP A 125 11.20 13.53 4.36
N VAL A 126 10.71 13.31 5.59
CA VAL A 126 10.70 11.99 6.25
C VAL A 126 9.85 10.98 5.47
N GLN A 127 8.65 11.36 5.02
CA GLN A 127 7.78 10.49 4.22
C GLN A 127 8.45 10.10 2.89
N TYR A 128 9.08 11.05 2.20
CA TYR A 128 9.75 10.80 0.91
C TYR A 128 10.99 9.91 1.08
N LEU A 129 11.79 10.13 2.12
CA LEU A 129 12.91 9.24 2.47
C LEU A 129 12.42 7.81 2.77
N ASN A 130 11.32 7.66 3.50
CA ASN A 130 10.73 6.34 3.75
C ASN A 130 10.29 5.67 2.43
N LEU A 131 9.58 6.39 1.55
CA LEU A 131 9.15 5.87 0.24
C LEU A 131 10.34 5.44 -0.64
N VAL A 132 11.40 6.25 -0.70
CA VAL A 132 12.63 5.91 -1.43
C VAL A 132 13.33 4.69 -0.81
N GLY A 133 13.44 4.63 0.52
CA GLY A 133 14.04 3.50 1.22
C GLY A 133 13.27 2.19 1.01
N VAL A 134 11.93 2.27 1.04
CA VAL A 134 11.04 1.13 0.76
C VAL A 134 11.18 0.66 -0.69
N ALA A 135 11.18 1.58 -1.67
CA ALA A 135 11.38 1.24 -3.08
C ALA A 135 12.73 0.53 -3.29
N VAL A 136 13.84 1.14 -2.86
CA VAL A 136 15.19 0.54 -2.96
C VAL A 136 15.24 -0.83 -2.26
N GLY A 137 14.61 -0.97 -1.09
CA GLY A 137 14.50 -2.24 -0.37
C GLY A 137 13.77 -3.33 -1.18
N TYR A 138 12.65 -3.00 -1.83
CA TYR A 138 11.93 -3.91 -2.70
C TYR A 138 12.72 -4.25 -3.98
N THR A 139 13.35 -3.28 -4.65
CA THR A 139 14.19 -3.52 -5.83
C THR A 139 15.32 -4.51 -5.52
N ILE A 140 16.02 -4.33 -4.38
CA ILE A 140 17.10 -5.22 -3.93
C ILE A 140 16.55 -6.61 -3.57
N ALA A 141 15.50 -6.68 -2.73
CA ALA A 141 14.94 -7.95 -2.27
C ALA A 141 14.38 -8.80 -3.43
N SER A 142 13.69 -8.17 -4.38
CA SER A 142 13.18 -8.81 -5.60
C SER A 142 14.33 -9.37 -6.45
N SER A 143 15.40 -8.59 -6.64
CA SER A 143 16.56 -9.00 -7.45
C SER A 143 17.32 -10.18 -6.84
N ILE A 144 17.51 -10.18 -5.51
CA ILE A 144 18.10 -11.32 -4.79
C ILE A 144 17.21 -12.56 -4.94
N SER A 145 15.89 -12.40 -4.84
CA SER A 145 14.93 -13.50 -4.98
C SER A 145 14.93 -14.10 -6.39
N MET A 146 14.92 -13.27 -7.44
CA MET A 146 15.03 -13.71 -8.84
C MET A 146 16.37 -14.40 -9.13
N MET A 147 17.47 -13.86 -8.59
CA MET A 147 18.79 -14.48 -8.70
C MET A 147 18.79 -15.88 -8.05
N ALA A 148 18.21 -16.02 -6.85
CA ALA A 148 18.12 -17.30 -6.15
C ALA A 148 17.37 -18.36 -6.97
N ILE A 149 16.23 -18.00 -7.56
CA ILE A 149 15.42 -18.91 -8.41
C ILE A 149 16.19 -19.35 -9.67
N LYS A 150 16.83 -18.41 -10.38
CA LYS A 150 17.64 -18.76 -11.55
C LYS A 150 18.85 -19.60 -11.16
N ARG A 151 19.46 -19.34 -10.00
CA ARG A 151 20.60 -20.11 -9.47
C ARG A 151 20.18 -21.54 -9.13
N SER A 152 19.05 -21.75 -8.45
CA SER A 152 18.53 -23.10 -8.18
C SER A 152 18.21 -23.86 -9.47
N ASN A 153 17.60 -23.20 -10.45
CA ASN A 153 17.29 -23.82 -11.74
C ASN A 153 18.57 -24.21 -12.50
N CYS A 154 19.61 -23.37 -12.46
CA CYS A 154 20.92 -23.65 -13.06
C CYS A 154 21.63 -24.83 -12.35
N PHE A 155 21.61 -24.88 -11.01
CA PHE A 155 22.18 -26.01 -10.26
C PHE A 155 21.46 -27.33 -10.57
N HIS A 156 20.13 -27.31 -10.68
CA HIS A 156 19.32 -28.47 -11.01
C HIS A 156 19.62 -28.96 -12.44
N ALA A 157 19.61 -28.05 -13.43
CA ALA A 157 19.91 -28.37 -14.82
C ALA A 157 21.36 -28.84 -15.04
N SER A 158 22.32 -28.30 -14.28
CA SER A 158 23.73 -28.68 -14.35
C SER A 158 24.08 -29.93 -13.53
N GLY A 159 23.11 -30.57 -12.87
CA GLY A 159 23.33 -31.73 -12.00
C GLY A 159 24.33 -31.48 -10.87
N GLY A 160 24.39 -30.25 -10.35
CA GLY A 160 25.32 -29.84 -9.29
C GLY A 160 26.79 -29.62 -9.70
N LYS A 161 27.16 -29.80 -10.98
CA LYS A 161 28.58 -29.92 -11.39
C LYS A 161 29.31 -28.60 -11.69
N ASN A 162 28.60 -27.52 -12.03
CA ASN A 162 29.22 -26.26 -12.45
C ASN A 162 28.87 -25.08 -11.51
N PRO A 163 29.82 -24.16 -11.25
CA PRO A 163 29.54 -22.94 -10.49
C PRO A 163 28.69 -21.96 -11.31
N CYS A 164 27.38 -21.96 -11.08
CA CYS A 164 26.44 -21.01 -11.68
C CYS A 164 26.68 -19.58 -11.14
N HIS A 165 27.56 -18.83 -11.79
CA HIS A 165 27.74 -17.39 -11.55
C HIS A 165 26.56 -16.59 -12.10
N MET A 166 26.03 -15.67 -11.30
CA MET A 166 24.88 -14.85 -11.64
C MET A 166 25.13 -13.39 -11.28
N ASN A 167 24.76 -12.47 -12.20
CA ASN A 167 24.81 -11.04 -11.95
C ASN A 167 23.45 -10.53 -11.46
N SER A 168 23.43 -9.68 -10.42
CA SER A 168 22.21 -9.07 -9.89
C SER A 168 21.68 -7.92 -10.75
N ASN A 169 22.59 -7.19 -11.40
CA ASN A 169 22.29 -5.95 -12.12
C ASN A 169 21.16 -6.06 -13.16
N PRO A 170 21.08 -7.10 -14.03
CA PRO A 170 19.95 -7.21 -14.96
C PRO A 170 18.60 -7.41 -14.26
N TYR A 171 18.56 -8.05 -13.08
CA TYR A 171 17.32 -8.22 -12.32
C TYR A 171 16.88 -6.92 -11.64
N MET A 172 17.83 -6.13 -11.11
CA MET A 172 17.54 -4.80 -10.56
C MET A 172 16.98 -3.86 -11.63
N ILE A 173 17.58 -3.85 -12.83
CA ILE A 173 17.11 -3.02 -13.95
C ILE A 173 15.72 -3.50 -14.42
N ALA A 174 15.52 -4.81 -14.59
CA ALA A 174 14.23 -5.36 -15.02
C ALA A 174 13.10 -5.07 -14.01
N PHE A 175 13.37 -5.16 -12.71
CA PHE A 175 12.39 -4.83 -11.68
C PHE A 175 12.08 -3.32 -11.66
N GLY A 176 13.09 -2.45 -11.75
CA GLY A 176 12.88 -1.00 -11.83
C GLY A 176 12.05 -0.57 -13.07
N VAL A 177 12.23 -1.24 -14.21
CA VAL A 177 11.37 -1.03 -15.39
C VAL A 177 9.92 -1.46 -15.11
N ALA A 178 9.71 -2.57 -14.41
CA ALA A 178 8.37 -2.99 -14.00
C ALA A 178 7.73 -2.01 -13.00
N GLU A 179 8.50 -1.48 -12.03
CA GLU A 179 8.05 -0.44 -11.10
C GLU A 179 7.61 0.84 -11.83
N ILE A 180 8.35 1.26 -12.86
CA ILE A 180 7.96 2.38 -13.73
C ILE A 180 6.63 2.07 -14.44
N ILE A 181 6.47 0.88 -15.02
CA ILE A 181 5.20 0.49 -15.69
C ILE A 181 4.03 0.49 -14.70
N PHE A 182 4.20 -0.07 -13.49
CA PHE A 182 3.15 -0.06 -12.46
C PHE A 182 2.83 1.33 -11.94
N SER A 183 3.80 2.25 -11.89
CA SER A 183 3.57 3.65 -11.48
C SER A 183 2.63 4.43 -12.42
N GLN A 184 2.44 3.96 -13.66
CA GLN A 184 1.50 4.55 -14.63
C GLN A 184 0.04 4.11 -14.43
N ILE A 185 -0.25 3.20 -13.49
CA ILE A 185 -1.62 2.76 -13.18
C ILE A 185 -2.22 3.70 -12.13
N PRO A 186 -3.20 4.56 -12.47
CA PRO A 186 -3.63 5.65 -11.59
C PRO A 186 -4.67 5.26 -10.53
N ASP A 187 -5.35 4.11 -10.68
CA ASP A 187 -6.49 3.72 -9.85
C ASP A 187 -6.29 2.42 -9.07
N PHE A 188 -6.51 2.51 -7.76
CA PHE A 188 -6.34 1.40 -6.82
C PHE A 188 -7.35 0.25 -7.01
N ASP A 189 -8.52 0.50 -7.61
CA ASP A 189 -9.50 -0.56 -7.93
C ASP A 189 -8.91 -1.61 -8.89
N GLN A 190 -7.99 -1.21 -9.78
CA GLN A 190 -7.31 -2.14 -10.69
C GLN A 190 -6.23 -2.98 -9.98
N LEU A 191 -5.83 -2.60 -8.77
CA LEU A 191 -4.73 -3.20 -8.01
C LEU A 191 -5.22 -4.19 -6.93
N TRP A 192 -6.54 -4.41 -6.79
CA TRP A 192 -7.11 -5.36 -5.82
C TRP A 192 -6.57 -6.80 -6.02
N TRP A 193 -6.40 -7.22 -7.27
CA TRP A 193 -5.80 -8.52 -7.60
C TRP A 193 -4.35 -8.66 -7.08
N LEU A 194 -3.54 -7.60 -7.11
CA LEU A 194 -2.18 -7.63 -6.55
C LEU A 194 -2.20 -7.85 -5.04
N SER A 195 -3.20 -7.30 -4.33
CA SER A 195 -3.37 -7.54 -2.89
C SER A 195 -3.71 -9.01 -2.60
N ILE A 196 -4.53 -9.66 -3.43
CA ILE A 196 -4.80 -11.10 -3.32
C ILE A 196 -3.51 -11.92 -3.53
N VAL A 197 -2.75 -11.62 -4.59
CA VAL A 197 -1.48 -12.31 -4.86
C VAL A 197 -0.49 -12.12 -3.70
N ALA A 198 -0.37 -10.90 -3.17
CA ALA A 198 0.45 -10.62 -1.99
C ALA A 198 0.01 -11.42 -0.76
N ALA A 199 -1.30 -11.53 -0.50
CA ALA A 199 -1.84 -12.37 0.57
C ALA A 199 -1.48 -13.86 0.39
N VAL A 200 -1.69 -14.42 -0.80
CA VAL A 200 -1.37 -15.83 -1.10
C VAL A 200 0.12 -16.11 -0.92
N MET A 201 0.99 -15.23 -1.42
CA MET A 201 2.44 -15.33 -1.24
C MET A 201 2.85 -15.22 0.23
N SER A 202 2.19 -14.35 1.00
CA SER A 202 2.43 -14.15 2.43
C SER A 202 2.09 -15.38 3.27
N PHE A 203 0.93 -16.00 3.03
CA PHE A 203 0.54 -17.26 3.69
C PHE A 203 1.48 -18.41 3.29
N THR A 204 1.87 -18.47 2.01
CA THR A 204 2.80 -19.49 1.51
C THR A 204 4.18 -19.37 2.19
N TYR A 205 4.76 -18.17 2.22
CA TYR A 205 6.03 -17.90 2.89
C TYR A 205 5.97 -18.25 4.38
N SER A 206 4.91 -17.80 5.07
CA SER A 206 4.73 -18.06 6.52
C SER A 206 4.60 -19.55 6.82
N THR A 207 3.88 -20.30 5.98
CA THR A 207 3.71 -21.75 6.12
C THR A 207 5.03 -22.51 5.90
N ILE A 208 5.81 -22.12 4.88
CA ILE A 208 7.14 -22.70 4.63
C ILE A 208 8.09 -22.39 5.80
N GLY A 209 8.11 -21.14 6.29
CA GLY A 209 8.94 -20.74 7.43
C GLY A 209 8.59 -21.51 8.70
N LEU A 210 7.29 -21.65 9.01
CA LEU A 210 6.80 -22.45 10.14
C LEU A 210 7.17 -23.93 10.00
N GLY A 211 6.95 -24.52 8.83
CA GLY A 211 7.28 -25.92 8.55
C GLY A 211 8.77 -26.23 8.71
N LEU A 212 9.64 -25.37 8.16
CA LEU A 212 11.09 -25.48 8.31
C LEU A 212 11.54 -25.29 9.76
N GLY A 213 10.91 -24.37 10.50
CA GLY A 213 11.15 -24.16 11.93
C GLY A 213 10.81 -25.39 12.78
N ILE A 214 9.60 -25.94 12.60
CA ILE A 214 9.16 -27.17 13.29
C ILE A 214 10.06 -28.34 12.94
N ALA A 215 10.37 -28.55 11.65
CA ALA A 215 11.25 -29.62 11.20
C ALA A 215 12.66 -29.51 11.81
N LYS A 216 13.19 -28.28 11.95
CA LYS A 216 14.49 -28.05 12.58
C LYS A 216 14.48 -28.40 14.08
N VAL A 217 13.43 -28.04 14.82
CA VAL A 217 13.29 -28.39 16.24
C VAL A 217 13.12 -29.90 16.43
N ALA A 218 12.24 -30.54 15.64
CA ALA A 218 12.06 -31.99 15.69
C ALA A 218 13.35 -32.75 15.32
N GLY A 219 14.09 -32.27 14.33
CA GLY A 219 15.39 -32.84 13.94
C GLY A 219 16.47 -32.71 15.02
N ILE A 220 16.49 -31.61 15.79
CA ILE A 220 17.39 -31.46 16.94
C ILE A 220 17.04 -32.47 18.04
N ASN A 221 15.75 -32.61 18.35
CA ASN A 221 15.30 -33.55 19.38
C ASN A 221 15.65 -35.01 19.03
N ASN A 222 15.56 -35.38 17.75
CA ASN A 222 15.93 -36.72 17.24
C ASN A 222 17.44 -36.97 17.13
N MET A 223 18.30 -35.96 17.38
CA MET A 223 19.76 -36.10 17.44
C MET A 223 20.31 -36.06 18.87
N GLY A 224 19.45 -35.88 19.88
CA GLY A 224 19.80 -35.76 21.30
C GLY A 224 19.52 -37.01 22.14
N THR A 225 19.15 -38.13 21.51
CA THR A 225 18.85 -39.44 22.13
C THR A 225 19.68 -40.52 21.47
#